data_AF-A0A7Y5VPD8-F1
#
_entry.id   AF-A0A7Y5VPD8-F1
#
_cell.length_a   1.000
_cell.length_b   1.000
_cell.length_c   1.000
_cell.angle_alpha   90.00
_cell.angle_beta   90.00
_cell.angle_gamma   90.00
#
_symmetry.space_group_name_H-M   'P 1'
#
loop_
_entity.id
_entity.type
_entity.pdbx_description
1 polymer ?
#
loop_
_entity_poly.entity_id
_entity_poly.type
_entity_poly.pdbx_seq_one_letter_code
_entity_poly.pdbx_strand_id
1 'polypeptide(L)'
;MMTQSDDVHMSMGGSSSDEQVVLETWKAFTDDDHETWQLLINNRRPALHSQAHALFLDGLEILGLDRDGGVPDMKQLNRVLHARTGWETVPVPGLIASKLFFDLMAERKFPVGNFIRDRSDLGYTPAPDIFHDAFGHLPFLVNKGYANFVEELGRAGGASRTDEELARFERIYWFTIEFGLVQTKNGMRIYGGGLLSSHDESAHALKDGAVEKRPYDLHAMATQAYHNNEMQSLLFVVDDVERVFRSAKDIKTVAEER
;
A
#
# COMPACT_ATOMS: atom_id res chain seq x y z
N MET A 1 -19.78 26.51 -23.36
CA MET A 1 -18.59 25.84 -23.89
C MET A 1 -17.78 25.44 -22.68
N MET A 2 -17.61 24.12 -22.51
CA MET A 2 -17.02 23.35 -21.41
C MET A 2 -16.39 24.13 -20.23
N THR A 3 -17.01 23.99 -19.06
CA THR A 3 -16.43 24.30 -17.75
C THR A 3 -15.29 23.31 -17.48
N GLN A 4 -14.13 23.84 -17.07
CA GLN A 4 -13.00 23.09 -16.54
C GLN A 4 -13.48 22.14 -15.45
N SER A 5 -13.12 20.87 -15.55
CA SER A 5 -13.19 19.91 -14.46
C SER A 5 -12.13 20.31 -13.44
N ASP A 6 -12.57 20.61 -12.22
CA ASP A 6 -11.68 20.81 -11.09
C ASP A 6 -11.03 19.46 -10.75
N ASP A 7 -9.80 19.24 -11.23
CA ASP A 7 -8.96 18.11 -10.82
C ASP A 7 -8.54 18.33 -9.36
N VAL A 8 -9.35 17.81 -8.43
CA VAL A 8 -9.04 17.84 -7.00
C VAL A 8 -7.98 16.78 -6.71
N HIS A 9 -6.73 17.23 -6.62
CA HIS A 9 -5.66 16.45 -6.03
C HIS A 9 -5.92 16.34 -4.51
N MET A 10 -6.40 15.18 -4.05
CA MET A 10 -6.42 14.87 -2.63
C MET A 10 -5.13 14.15 -2.27
N SER A 11 -4.33 14.80 -1.41
CA SER A 11 -3.15 14.21 -0.79
C SER A 11 -3.53 12.93 -0.03
N MET A 12 -2.57 12.03 0.14
CA MET A 12 -2.69 10.89 1.07
C MET A 12 -2.83 11.33 2.53
N GLY A 13 -2.72 12.64 2.83
CA GLY A 13 -2.85 13.21 4.17
C GLY A 13 -4.18 13.92 4.44
N GLY A 14 -4.61 13.87 5.71
CA GLY A 14 -5.70 14.71 6.24
C GLY A 14 -5.25 16.16 6.46
N SER A 15 -6.20 17.11 6.43
CA SER A 15 -5.92 18.55 6.57
C SER A 15 -5.25 18.94 7.89
N SER A 16 -4.38 19.94 7.84
CA SER A 16 -3.58 20.49 8.94
C SER A 16 -4.38 21.02 10.13
N SER A 17 -4.17 20.46 11.33
CA SER A 17 -4.08 21.22 12.60
C SER A 17 -3.82 20.36 13.84
N ASP A 18 -4.00 19.03 13.78
CA ASP A 18 -3.67 18.17 14.93
C ASP A 18 -2.27 17.61 14.77
N GLU A 19 -1.50 17.62 15.86
CA GLU A 19 -0.15 17.07 15.97
C GLU A 19 -0.20 15.59 15.57
N GLN A 20 0.07 15.30 14.30
CA GLN A 20 -0.03 13.94 13.78
C GLN A 20 1.14 13.12 14.32
N VAL A 21 0.80 12.20 15.21
CA VAL A 21 1.77 11.46 16.01
C VAL A 21 1.72 9.97 15.69
N VAL A 22 2.91 9.38 15.63
CA VAL A 22 3.06 7.94 15.86
C VAL A 22 2.57 7.67 17.28
N LEU A 23 1.64 6.72 17.42
CA LEU A 23 1.09 6.36 18.71
C LEU A 23 2.15 5.64 19.55
N GLU A 24 2.10 5.83 20.87
CA GLU A 24 3.07 5.17 21.77
C GLU A 24 2.84 3.66 21.87
N THR A 25 1.59 3.21 21.72
CA THR A 25 1.20 1.82 21.96
C THR A 25 0.15 1.33 20.96
N TRP A 26 0.19 0.02 20.71
CA TRP A 26 -0.85 -0.68 19.96
C TRP A 26 -2.14 -0.78 20.79
N LYS A 27 -3.28 -0.69 20.10
CA LYS A 27 -4.61 -0.97 20.66
C LYS A 27 -4.60 -2.39 21.21
N ALA A 28 -5.22 -2.57 22.37
CA ALA A 28 -5.65 -3.89 22.81
C ALA A 28 -6.88 -4.27 21.99
N PHE A 29 -6.66 -5.00 20.89
CA PHE A 29 -7.75 -5.47 20.02
C PHE A 29 -8.68 -6.40 20.80
N THR A 30 -9.98 -6.23 20.58
CA THR A 30 -11.05 -6.99 21.23
C THR A 30 -11.33 -8.29 20.48
N ASP A 31 -12.09 -9.20 21.09
CA ASP A 31 -12.52 -10.43 20.42
C ASP A 31 -13.26 -10.14 19.10
N ASP A 32 -14.08 -9.09 19.05
CA ASP A 32 -14.79 -8.69 17.83
C ASP A 32 -13.83 -8.18 16.74
N ASP A 33 -12.77 -7.46 17.12
CA ASP A 33 -11.72 -7.06 16.18
C ASP A 33 -11.00 -8.29 15.60
N HIS A 34 -10.65 -9.26 16.45
CA HIS A 34 -9.99 -10.51 16.03
C HIS A 34 -10.87 -11.33 15.10
N GLU A 35 -12.15 -11.48 15.43
CA GLU A 35 -13.09 -12.17 14.56
C GLU A 35 -13.33 -11.40 13.23
N THR A 36 -13.33 -10.06 13.26
CA THR A 36 -13.45 -9.25 12.02
C THR A 36 -12.25 -9.44 11.10
N TRP A 37 -11.04 -9.48 11.64
CA TRP A 37 -9.84 -9.89 10.89
C TRP A 37 -10.03 -11.27 10.26
N GLN A 38 -10.52 -12.24 11.04
CA GLN A 38 -10.74 -13.60 10.55
C GLN A 38 -11.74 -13.65 9.39
N LEU A 39 -12.82 -12.85 9.45
CA LEU A 39 -13.78 -12.73 8.35
C LEU A 39 -13.13 -12.17 7.10
N LEU A 40 -12.32 -11.12 7.21
CA LEU A 40 -11.60 -10.51 6.08
C LEU A 40 -10.62 -11.51 5.43
N ILE A 41 -9.85 -12.26 6.22
CA ILE A 41 -8.98 -13.33 5.71
C ILE A 41 -9.80 -14.42 5.02
N ASN A 42 -10.88 -14.90 5.63
CA ASN A 42 -11.72 -15.94 5.04
C ASN A 42 -12.33 -15.51 3.71
N ASN A 43 -12.65 -14.22 3.55
CA ASN A 43 -13.16 -13.67 2.30
C ASN A 43 -12.08 -13.53 1.22
N ARG A 44 -10.83 -13.22 1.60
CA ARG A 44 -9.72 -13.09 0.64
C ARG A 44 -9.10 -14.41 0.23
N ARG A 45 -8.85 -15.32 1.19
CA ARG A 45 -8.07 -16.55 1.01
C ARG A 45 -8.42 -17.35 -0.25
N PRO A 46 -9.71 -17.59 -0.61
CA PRO A 46 -10.06 -18.39 -1.79
C PRO A 46 -9.53 -17.84 -3.12
N ALA A 47 -9.35 -16.52 -3.22
CA ALA A 47 -8.95 -15.86 -4.46
C ALA A 47 -7.46 -15.44 -4.49
N LEU A 48 -6.75 -15.50 -3.37
CA LEU A 48 -5.34 -15.06 -3.31
C LEU A 48 -4.43 -15.84 -4.26
N HIS A 49 -4.56 -17.16 -4.32
CA HIS A 49 -3.68 -17.98 -5.18
C HIS A 49 -3.81 -17.66 -6.68
N SER A 50 -4.99 -17.23 -7.13
CA SER A 50 -5.22 -16.87 -8.53
C SER A 50 -4.97 -15.40 -8.82
N GLN A 51 -5.05 -14.52 -7.83
CA GLN A 51 -4.99 -13.06 -8.01
C GLN A 51 -3.66 -12.44 -7.55
N ALA A 52 -3.06 -12.91 -6.46
CA ALA A 52 -1.84 -12.33 -5.90
C ALA A 52 -0.56 -12.86 -6.58
N HIS A 53 0.48 -12.04 -6.60
CA HIS A 53 1.80 -12.46 -7.04
C HIS A 53 2.44 -13.43 -6.01
N ALA A 54 3.31 -14.33 -6.48
CA ALA A 54 3.91 -15.39 -5.63
C ALA A 54 4.66 -14.84 -4.41
N LEU A 55 5.43 -13.75 -4.58
CA LEU A 55 6.16 -13.11 -3.47
C LEU A 55 5.24 -12.63 -2.33
N PHE A 56 4.00 -12.24 -2.63
CA PHE A 56 3.02 -11.90 -1.60
C PHE A 56 2.64 -13.13 -0.78
N LEU A 57 2.38 -14.25 -1.45
CA LEU A 57 2.00 -15.51 -0.80
C LEU A 57 3.14 -16.04 0.09
N ASP A 58 4.38 -15.99 -0.41
CA ASP A 58 5.57 -16.35 0.38
C ASP A 58 5.70 -15.46 1.63
N GLY A 59 5.43 -14.15 1.47
CA GLY A 59 5.43 -13.19 2.57
C GLY A 59 4.34 -13.44 3.61
N LEU A 60 3.13 -13.81 3.18
CA LEU A 60 2.04 -14.18 4.07
C LEU A 60 2.42 -15.37 4.94
N GLU A 61 3.00 -16.42 4.34
CA GLU A 61 3.44 -17.61 5.07
C GLU A 61 4.53 -17.27 6.11
N ILE A 62 5.51 -16.45 5.70
CA ILE A 62 6.61 -15.99 6.55
C ILE A 62 6.11 -15.21 7.76
N LEU A 63 5.15 -14.30 7.56
CA LEU A 63 4.60 -13.45 8.62
C LEU A 63 3.46 -14.12 9.39
N GLY A 64 2.90 -15.21 8.86
CA GLY A 64 1.76 -15.91 9.44
C GLY A 64 0.45 -15.13 9.38
N LEU A 65 0.30 -14.24 8.40
CA LEU A 65 -0.84 -13.31 8.29
C LEU A 65 -2.10 -13.92 7.68
N ASP A 66 -1.99 -15.09 7.05
CA ASP A 66 -3.09 -15.84 6.46
C ASP A 66 -3.64 -16.95 7.37
N ARG A 67 -3.08 -17.09 8.58
CA ARG A 67 -3.45 -18.10 9.57
C ARG A 67 -4.70 -17.70 10.34
N ASP A 68 -5.36 -18.70 10.89
CA ASP A 68 -6.47 -18.45 11.81
C ASP A 68 -5.93 -17.93 13.16
N GLY A 69 -6.63 -16.98 13.78
CA GLY A 69 -6.21 -16.39 15.06
C GLY A 69 -6.48 -14.90 15.23
N GLY A 70 -7.01 -14.22 14.20
CA GLY A 70 -7.38 -12.81 14.25
C GLY A 70 -6.21 -11.84 14.05
N VAL A 71 -6.37 -10.60 14.51
CA VAL A 71 -5.37 -9.53 14.38
C VAL A 71 -3.99 -9.99 14.90
N PRO A 72 -2.90 -9.82 14.14
CA PRO A 72 -1.58 -10.34 14.49
C PRO A 72 -0.92 -9.63 15.69
N ASP A 73 -0.06 -10.34 16.42
CA ASP A 73 0.85 -9.71 17.38
C ASP A 73 1.92 -8.90 16.64
N MET A 74 1.73 -7.58 16.61
CA MET A 74 2.63 -6.65 15.92
C MET A 74 4.05 -6.65 16.48
N LYS A 75 4.25 -6.96 17.77
CA LYS A 75 5.61 -7.09 18.34
C LYS A 75 6.29 -8.33 17.81
N GLN A 76 5.56 -9.45 17.66
CA GLN A 76 6.11 -10.65 17.03
C GLN A 76 6.41 -10.43 15.55
N LEU A 77 5.50 -9.78 14.85
CA LEU A 77 5.65 -9.43 13.44
C LEU A 77 6.90 -8.55 13.23
N ASN A 78 7.09 -7.51 14.04
CA ASN A 78 8.26 -6.63 13.98
C ASN A 78 9.57 -7.39 14.19
N ARG A 79 9.62 -8.42 15.06
CA ARG A 79 10.83 -9.26 15.19
C ARG A 79 11.18 -9.95 13.87
N VAL A 80 10.19 -10.41 13.12
CA VAL A 80 10.40 -11.10 11.83
C VAL A 80 10.83 -10.10 10.76
N LEU A 81 10.12 -8.97 10.61
CA LEU A 81 10.47 -7.92 9.64
C LEU A 81 11.88 -7.37 9.89
N HIS A 82 12.20 -7.02 11.14
CA HIS A 82 13.49 -6.45 11.49
C HIS A 82 14.63 -7.42 11.18
N ALA A 83 14.46 -8.71 11.47
CA ALA A 83 15.47 -9.72 11.17
C ALA A 83 15.71 -9.93 9.66
N ARG A 84 14.70 -9.71 8.81
CA ARG A 84 14.81 -9.95 7.35
C ARG A 84 15.28 -8.74 6.57
N THR A 85 14.73 -7.57 6.86
CA THR A 85 14.93 -6.36 6.06
C THR A 85 15.26 -5.12 6.90
N GLY A 86 15.27 -5.25 8.23
CA GLY A 86 15.46 -4.11 9.14
C GLY A 86 14.25 -3.19 9.20
N TRP A 87 13.11 -3.61 8.65
CA TRP A 87 11.85 -2.88 8.73
C TRP A 87 11.10 -3.21 10.03
N GLU A 88 10.30 -2.27 10.48
CA GLU A 88 9.33 -2.48 11.56
C GLU A 88 8.03 -1.72 11.28
N THR A 89 6.96 -2.08 11.99
CA THR A 89 5.69 -1.36 11.96
C THR A 89 5.57 -0.41 13.14
N VAL A 90 4.92 0.74 12.92
CA VAL A 90 4.60 1.71 13.96
C VAL A 90 3.10 2.04 13.95
N PRO A 91 2.43 2.12 15.11
CA PRO A 91 0.99 2.38 15.15
C PRO A 91 0.68 3.85 14.85
N VAL A 92 -0.32 4.09 14.01
CA VAL A 92 -0.86 5.43 13.70
C VAL A 92 -2.38 5.45 13.89
N PRO A 93 -3.02 6.62 14.11
CA PRO A 93 -4.48 6.67 14.30
C PRO A 93 -5.29 6.36 13.02
N GLY A 94 -4.62 6.23 11.87
CA GLY A 94 -5.21 6.10 10.54
C GLY A 94 -4.40 6.93 9.57
N LEU A 95 -5.05 7.83 8.82
CA LEU A 95 -4.35 8.78 7.94
C LEU A 95 -3.40 9.69 8.72
N ILE A 96 -2.18 9.85 8.19
CA ILE A 96 -1.16 10.78 8.65
C ILE A 96 -0.69 11.65 7.48
N ALA A 97 -0.02 12.76 7.75
CA ALA A 97 0.53 13.63 6.71
C ALA A 97 1.53 12.85 5.88
N SER A 98 1.44 13.04 4.57
CA SER A 98 2.30 12.40 3.61
C SER A 98 3.78 12.63 3.90
N LYS A 99 4.15 13.83 4.36
CA LYS A 99 5.54 14.11 4.75
C LYS A 99 6.03 13.19 5.88
N LEU A 100 5.23 13.03 6.93
CA LEU A 100 5.55 12.10 8.04
C LEU A 100 5.57 10.64 7.54
N PHE A 101 4.62 10.27 6.69
CA PHE A 101 4.56 8.93 6.09
C PHE A 101 5.84 8.58 5.32
N PHE A 102 6.31 9.46 4.44
CA PHE A 102 7.57 9.24 3.71
C PHE A 102 8.80 9.26 4.62
N ASP A 103 8.84 10.13 5.63
CA ASP A 103 9.94 10.16 6.61
C ASP A 103 10.03 8.84 7.39
N LEU A 104 8.90 8.26 7.79
CA LEU A 104 8.86 6.94 8.43
C LEU A 104 9.37 5.85 7.50
N MET A 105 8.94 5.83 6.23
CA MET A 105 9.44 4.85 5.25
C MET A 105 10.96 5.00 5.00
N ALA A 106 11.49 6.22 5.01
CA ALA A 106 12.93 6.47 4.90
C ALA A 106 13.72 5.88 6.08
N GLU A 107 13.09 5.77 7.25
CA GLU A 107 13.61 5.13 8.46
C GLU A 107 13.27 3.64 8.58
N ARG A 108 12.71 3.02 7.52
CA ARG A 108 12.22 1.63 7.50
C ARG A 108 11.13 1.35 8.53
N LYS A 109 10.31 2.35 8.81
CA LYS A 109 9.11 2.24 9.66
C LYS A 109 7.89 2.30 8.76
N PHE A 110 7.11 1.23 8.72
CA PHE A 110 5.83 1.20 8.01
C PHE A 110 4.70 1.60 8.97
N PRO A 111 4.02 2.74 8.75
CA PRO A 111 2.88 3.12 9.59
C PRO A 111 1.70 2.18 9.34
N VAL A 112 1.01 1.81 10.41
CA VAL A 112 -0.14 0.89 10.37
C VAL A 112 -1.26 1.45 11.23
N GLY A 113 -2.46 1.57 10.67
CA GLY A 113 -3.66 1.99 11.36
C GLY A 113 -3.93 1.15 12.61
N ASN A 114 -4.06 1.81 13.76
CA ASN A 114 -4.22 1.15 15.07
C ASN A 114 -5.69 0.81 15.39
N PHE A 115 -6.45 0.44 14.37
CA PHE A 115 -7.86 0.05 14.43
C PHE A 115 -8.16 -0.93 13.29
N ILE A 116 -9.31 -1.60 13.35
CA ILE A 116 -9.85 -2.41 12.26
C ILE A 116 -11.24 -1.88 11.91
N ARG A 117 -11.63 -1.98 10.63
CA ARG A 117 -12.96 -1.56 10.17
C ARG A 117 -14.10 -2.30 10.89
N ASP A 118 -15.29 -1.71 10.86
CA ASP A 118 -16.48 -2.30 11.47
C ASP A 118 -16.98 -3.51 10.68
N ARG A 119 -17.47 -4.54 11.38
CA ARG A 119 -18.00 -5.75 10.78
C ARG A 119 -19.18 -5.51 9.84
N SER A 120 -19.97 -4.45 10.08
CA SER A 120 -21.10 -4.08 9.23
C SER A 120 -20.68 -3.49 7.87
N ASP A 121 -19.41 -3.10 7.73
CA ASP A 121 -18.87 -2.49 6.51
C ASP A 121 -17.50 -3.07 6.14
N LEU A 122 -17.45 -4.37 5.84
CA LEU A 122 -16.19 -5.06 5.50
C LEU A 122 -15.56 -4.55 4.19
N GLY A 123 -16.37 -4.01 3.28
CA GLY A 123 -15.94 -3.58 1.95
C GLY A 123 -15.31 -2.20 1.90
N TYR A 124 -15.54 -1.36 2.92
CA TYR A 124 -15.10 0.03 2.93
C TYR A 124 -14.44 0.41 4.26
N THR A 125 -13.44 1.27 4.19
CA THR A 125 -12.91 1.96 5.35
C THR A 125 -12.53 3.39 4.94
N PRO A 126 -12.92 4.43 5.70
CA PRO A 126 -12.63 5.81 5.36
C PRO A 126 -11.13 6.16 5.50
N ALA A 127 -10.38 5.36 6.27
CA ALA A 127 -8.94 5.45 6.43
C ALA A 127 -8.31 4.04 6.39
N PRO A 128 -7.04 3.90 6.01
CA PRO A 128 -6.32 2.63 6.11
C PRO A 128 -6.40 2.06 7.53
N ASP A 129 -6.91 0.84 7.63
CA ASP A 129 -7.01 0.09 8.87
C ASP A 129 -5.89 -0.96 8.97
N ILE A 130 -5.76 -1.63 10.11
CA ILE A 130 -4.72 -2.64 10.32
C ILE A 130 -4.78 -3.77 9.31
N PHE A 131 -5.96 -4.12 8.79
CA PHE A 131 -6.07 -5.16 7.77
C PHE A 131 -5.46 -4.68 6.46
N HIS A 132 -5.85 -3.50 5.96
CA HIS A 132 -5.23 -2.94 4.76
C HIS A 132 -3.71 -2.82 4.91
N ASP A 133 -3.25 -2.19 5.98
CA ASP A 133 -1.83 -1.90 6.19
C ASP A 133 -1.01 -3.16 6.43
N ALA A 134 -1.44 -4.01 7.37
CA ALA A 134 -0.67 -5.19 7.77
C ALA A 134 -0.77 -6.32 6.74
N PHE A 135 -1.97 -6.66 6.30
CA PHE A 135 -2.18 -7.77 5.36
C PHE A 135 -1.82 -7.37 3.92
N GLY A 136 -2.17 -6.16 3.49
CA GLY A 136 -1.94 -5.70 2.11
C GLY A 136 -0.46 -5.48 1.80
N HIS A 137 0.31 -4.89 2.72
CA HIS A 137 1.65 -4.37 2.40
C HIS A 137 2.82 -5.16 3.00
N LEU A 138 2.70 -5.60 4.26
CA LEU A 138 3.84 -6.21 4.97
C LEU A 138 4.39 -7.50 4.35
N PRO A 139 3.59 -8.37 3.70
CA PRO A 139 4.11 -9.57 3.06
C PRO A 139 5.22 -9.29 2.05
N PHE A 140 5.15 -8.20 1.29
CA PHE A 140 6.22 -7.83 0.36
C PHE A 140 7.46 -7.25 1.06
N LEU A 141 7.31 -6.61 2.23
CA LEU A 141 8.42 -6.02 2.98
C LEU A 141 9.41 -7.05 3.55
N VAL A 142 9.12 -8.35 3.48
CA VAL A 142 10.10 -9.40 3.79
C VAL A 142 11.11 -9.61 2.65
N ASN A 143 10.80 -9.12 1.44
CA ASN A 143 11.69 -9.15 0.28
C ASN A 143 12.62 -7.92 0.30
N LYS A 144 13.93 -8.15 0.25
CA LYS A 144 14.94 -7.08 0.33
C LYS A 144 14.87 -6.08 -0.82
N GLY A 145 14.55 -6.52 -2.04
CA GLY A 145 14.43 -5.65 -3.21
C GLY A 145 13.24 -4.71 -3.09
N TYR A 146 12.08 -5.25 -2.71
CA TYR A 146 10.89 -4.46 -2.44
C TYR A 146 11.11 -3.49 -1.27
N ALA A 147 11.64 -3.98 -0.15
CA ALA A 147 11.95 -3.17 1.03
C ALA A 147 12.89 -1.99 0.71
N ASN A 148 13.89 -2.20 -0.17
CA ASN A 148 14.77 -1.14 -0.63
C ASN A 148 14.06 -0.12 -1.53
N PHE A 149 13.14 -0.57 -2.39
CA PHE A 149 12.33 0.32 -3.21
C PHE A 149 11.44 1.23 -2.35
N VAL A 150 10.74 0.68 -1.36
CA VAL A 150 9.92 1.45 -0.43
C VAL A 150 10.78 2.45 0.37
N GLU A 151 11.98 2.05 0.80
CA GLU A 151 12.90 2.95 1.51
C GLU A 151 13.38 4.11 0.64
N GLU A 152 13.79 3.85 -0.60
CA GLU A 152 14.22 4.91 -1.52
C GLU A 152 13.08 5.85 -1.89
N LEU A 153 11.86 5.32 -2.03
CA LEU A 153 10.66 6.15 -2.22
C LEU A 153 10.40 7.03 -0.99
N GLY A 154 10.51 6.46 0.21
CA GLY A 154 10.51 7.17 1.49
C GLY A 154 11.52 8.31 1.53
N ARG A 155 12.78 8.03 1.23
CA ARG A 155 13.87 9.02 1.20
C ARG A 155 13.61 10.14 0.20
N ALA A 156 13.06 9.81 -0.97
CA ALA A 156 12.77 10.80 -2.01
C ALA A 156 11.59 11.71 -1.62
N GLY A 157 10.45 11.14 -1.18
CA GLY A 157 9.31 11.91 -0.71
C GLY A 157 9.60 12.72 0.56
N GLY A 158 10.40 12.18 1.48
CA GLY A 158 10.85 12.89 2.68
C GLY A 158 11.80 14.05 2.39
N ALA A 159 12.46 14.06 1.22
CA ALA A 159 13.34 15.14 0.79
C ALA A 159 12.62 16.24 -0.03
N SER A 160 11.33 16.05 -0.35
CA SER A 160 10.53 17.02 -1.10
C SER A 160 10.47 18.37 -0.38
N ARG A 161 10.58 19.45 -1.16
CA ARG A 161 10.59 20.85 -0.69
C ARG A 161 9.32 21.61 -1.05
N THR A 162 8.51 21.05 -1.95
CA THR A 162 7.23 21.62 -2.37
C THR A 162 6.16 20.53 -2.36
N ASP A 163 4.90 20.95 -2.26
CA ASP A 163 3.76 20.03 -2.29
C ASP A 163 3.69 19.28 -3.64
N GLU A 164 4.06 19.92 -4.75
CA GLU A 164 4.08 19.26 -6.06
C GLU A 164 5.23 18.24 -6.19
N GLU A 165 6.37 18.46 -5.55
CA GLU A 165 7.42 17.43 -5.46
C GLU A 165 6.94 16.24 -4.63
N LEU A 166 6.27 16.49 -3.50
CA LEU A 166 5.70 15.43 -2.66
C LEU A 166 4.63 14.63 -3.39
N ALA A 167 3.74 15.32 -4.11
CA ALA A 167 2.68 14.76 -4.93
C ALA A 167 3.17 13.75 -5.97
N ARG A 168 4.32 14.00 -6.61
CA ARG A 168 4.91 13.07 -7.58
C ARG A 168 5.22 11.72 -6.94
N PHE A 169 5.75 11.73 -5.73
CA PHE A 169 6.04 10.51 -4.99
C PHE A 169 4.79 9.84 -4.41
N GLU A 170 3.77 10.60 -4.03
CA GLU A 170 2.45 10.05 -3.68
C GLU A 170 1.86 9.28 -4.87
N ARG A 171 1.93 9.83 -6.09
CA ARG A 171 1.43 9.16 -7.30
C ARG A 171 2.24 7.89 -7.63
N ILE A 172 3.56 7.91 -7.48
CA ILE A 172 4.38 6.70 -7.62
C ILE A 172 3.98 5.66 -6.58
N TYR A 173 3.84 6.05 -5.31
CA TYR A 173 3.37 5.16 -4.24
C TYR A 173 2.01 4.55 -4.60
N TRP A 174 1.06 5.37 -5.06
CA TRP A 174 -0.28 4.94 -5.47
C TRP A 174 -0.25 3.89 -6.59
N PHE A 175 0.41 4.18 -7.71
CA PHE A 175 0.43 3.30 -8.87
C PHE A 175 1.39 2.11 -8.76
N THR A 176 2.14 2.00 -7.66
CA THR A 176 3.01 0.86 -7.39
C THR A 176 2.62 0.11 -6.13
N ILE A 177 2.88 0.68 -4.96
CA ILE A 177 2.70 0.03 -3.65
C ILE A 177 1.22 -0.19 -3.34
N GLU A 178 0.32 0.72 -3.73
CA GLU A 178 -1.12 0.55 -3.47
C GLU A 178 -1.85 -0.25 -4.55
N PHE A 179 -1.65 0.10 -5.83
CA PHE A 179 -2.45 -0.44 -6.93
C PHE A 179 -1.63 -1.07 -8.07
N GLY A 180 -0.45 -1.58 -7.77
CA GLY A 180 0.43 -2.22 -8.74
C GLY A 180 -0.08 -3.56 -9.29
N LEU A 181 0.03 -3.73 -10.61
CA LEU A 181 -0.23 -4.97 -11.34
C LEU A 181 1.04 -5.51 -12.02
N VAL A 182 1.13 -6.83 -12.16
CA VAL A 182 2.22 -7.51 -12.86
C VAL A 182 1.70 -8.55 -13.85
N GLN A 183 2.16 -8.48 -15.09
CA GLN A 183 1.89 -9.47 -16.11
C GLN A 183 2.85 -10.66 -15.93
N THR A 184 2.33 -11.82 -15.53
CA THR A 184 3.14 -13.04 -15.40
C THR A 184 2.86 -14.00 -16.56
N LYS A 185 3.68 -15.08 -16.66
CA LYS A 185 3.41 -16.22 -17.56
C LYS A 185 2.07 -16.92 -17.29
N ASN A 186 1.51 -16.76 -16.08
CA ASN A 186 0.26 -17.37 -15.65
C ASN A 186 -0.92 -16.36 -15.69
N GLY A 187 -0.74 -15.24 -16.40
CA GLY A 187 -1.70 -14.13 -16.47
C GLY A 187 -1.36 -12.97 -15.53
N MET A 188 -2.24 -11.96 -15.53
CA MET A 188 -2.13 -10.78 -14.68
C MET A 188 -2.21 -11.16 -13.20
N ARG A 189 -1.38 -10.56 -12.36
CA ARG A 189 -1.37 -10.71 -10.90
C ARG A 189 -1.25 -9.34 -10.23
N ILE A 190 -1.57 -9.32 -8.95
CA ILE A 190 -1.58 -8.14 -8.09
C ILE A 190 -0.34 -8.15 -7.20
N TYR A 191 0.30 -6.99 -7.07
CA TYR A 191 1.31 -6.75 -6.03
C TYR A 191 1.00 -5.51 -5.15
N GLY A 192 0.06 -4.66 -5.55
CA GLY A 192 -0.35 -3.50 -4.76
C GLY A 192 -1.22 -3.87 -3.54
N GLY A 193 -0.90 -3.32 -2.36
CA GLY A 193 -1.54 -3.64 -1.09
C GLY A 193 -3.00 -3.21 -0.97
N GLY A 194 -3.39 -2.08 -1.58
CA GLY A 194 -4.78 -1.65 -1.69
C GLY A 194 -5.64 -2.65 -2.46
N LEU A 195 -5.13 -3.18 -3.57
CA LEU A 195 -5.79 -4.25 -4.30
C LEU A 195 -5.81 -5.56 -3.48
N LEU A 196 -4.68 -5.96 -2.88
CA LEU A 196 -4.56 -7.23 -2.15
C LEU A 196 -5.48 -7.33 -0.93
N SER A 197 -5.72 -6.20 -0.27
CA SER A 197 -6.57 -6.09 0.92
C SER A 197 -8.07 -5.89 0.61
N SER A 198 -8.44 -5.75 -0.66
CA SER A 198 -9.83 -5.51 -1.08
C SER A 198 -10.32 -6.57 -2.06
N HIS A 199 -11.48 -7.19 -1.77
CA HIS A 199 -12.07 -8.18 -2.64
C HIS A 199 -12.56 -7.58 -3.97
N ASP A 200 -13.29 -6.47 -3.88
CA ASP A 200 -13.95 -5.86 -5.04
C ASP A 200 -12.97 -5.15 -5.95
N GLU A 201 -12.00 -4.40 -5.39
CA GLU A 201 -10.94 -3.76 -6.17
C GLU A 201 -10.05 -4.80 -6.87
N SER A 202 -9.70 -5.90 -6.19
CA SER A 202 -8.98 -7.03 -6.82
C SER A 202 -9.75 -7.57 -8.04
N ALA A 203 -11.05 -7.80 -7.89
CA ALA A 203 -11.89 -8.34 -8.97
C ALA A 203 -12.05 -7.34 -10.12
N HIS A 204 -12.24 -6.07 -9.81
CA HIS A 204 -12.35 -4.98 -10.78
C HIS A 204 -11.06 -4.78 -11.59
N ALA A 205 -9.91 -4.69 -10.91
CA ALA A 205 -8.60 -4.52 -11.54
C ALA A 205 -8.25 -5.62 -12.53
N LEU A 206 -8.64 -6.87 -12.22
CA LEU A 206 -8.35 -8.05 -13.04
C LEU A 206 -9.43 -8.33 -14.11
N LYS A 207 -10.56 -7.65 -14.08
CA LYS A 207 -11.63 -7.82 -15.08
C LYS A 207 -11.24 -7.18 -16.41
N ASP A 208 -11.43 -7.92 -17.49
CA ASP A 208 -11.14 -7.45 -18.85
C ASP A 208 -12.00 -6.22 -19.20
N GLY A 209 -11.34 -5.17 -19.70
CA GLY A 209 -11.98 -3.92 -20.12
C GLY A 209 -12.53 -3.03 -18.99
N ALA A 210 -12.40 -3.43 -17.72
CA ALA A 210 -12.90 -2.64 -16.58
C ALA A 210 -11.96 -1.50 -16.16
N VAL A 211 -10.66 -1.68 -16.41
CA VAL A 211 -9.59 -0.73 -16.05
C VAL A 211 -8.63 -0.61 -17.24
N GLU A 212 -8.28 0.62 -17.60
CA GLU A 212 -7.18 0.92 -18.52
C GLU A 212 -5.85 0.42 -17.92
N LYS A 213 -5.07 -0.33 -18.70
CA LYS A 213 -3.80 -0.90 -18.24
C LYS A 213 -2.66 -0.32 -19.07
N ARG A 214 -1.81 0.50 -18.45
CA ARG A 214 -0.63 1.12 -19.08
C ARG A 214 0.66 0.39 -18.70
N PRO A 215 1.69 0.39 -19.56
CA PRO A 215 3.00 -0.16 -19.18
C PRO A 215 3.63 0.63 -18.03
N TYR A 216 4.30 -0.08 -17.11
CA TYR A 216 5.06 0.51 -16.01
C TYR A 216 6.07 1.56 -16.51
N ASP A 217 5.91 2.80 -16.03
CA ASP A 217 6.77 3.95 -16.31
C ASP A 217 6.70 4.94 -15.14
N LEU A 218 7.84 5.20 -14.49
CA LEU A 218 7.90 6.05 -13.31
C LEU A 218 7.52 7.52 -13.58
N HIS A 219 7.89 8.04 -14.76
CA HIS A 219 7.63 9.43 -15.12
C HIS A 219 6.15 9.64 -15.42
N ALA A 220 5.55 8.71 -16.17
CA ALA A 220 4.12 8.72 -16.44
C ALA A 220 3.30 8.62 -15.15
N MET A 221 3.69 7.75 -14.21
CA MET A 221 3.04 7.63 -12.91
C MET A 221 3.10 8.93 -12.12
N ALA A 222 4.26 9.59 -12.05
CA ALA A 222 4.43 10.82 -11.28
C ALA A 222 3.61 12.02 -11.78
N THR A 223 3.11 11.96 -13.02
CA THR A 223 2.22 12.98 -13.60
C THR A 223 0.76 12.53 -13.69
N GLN A 224 0.46 11.27 -13.38
CA GLN A 224 -0.89 10.72 -13.51
C GLN A 224 -1.72 11.05 -12.27
N ALA A 225 -2.87 11.70 -12.47
CA ALA A 225 -3.86 11.91 -11.41
C ALA A 225 -4.56 10.60 -11.04
N TYR A 226 -5.03 10.51 -9.80
CA TYR A 226 -5.83 9.40 -9.27
C TYR A 226 -6.91 9.93 -8.31
N HIS A 227 -7.90 9.08 -8.04
CA HIS A 227 -8.94 9.31 -7.04
C HIS A 227 -8.90 8.18 -6.01
N ASN A 228 -8.96 8.54 -4.72
CA ASN A 228 -8.83 7.60 -3.61
C ASN A 228 -10.18 7.11 -3.04
N ASN A 229 -11.29 7.61 -3.56
CA ASN A 229 -12.65 7.36 -3.07
C ASN A 229 -13.53 6.63 -4.09
N GLU A 230 -12.95 6.13 -5.18
CA GLU A 230 -13.64 5.39 -6.23
C GLU A 230 -12.77 4.24 -6.77
N MET A 231 -13.43 3.31 -7.47
CA MET A 231 -12.76 2.19 -8.13
C MET A 231 -11.79 2.70 -9.20
N GLN A 232 -10.58 2.16 -9.21
CA GLN A 232 -9.55 2.64 -10.14
C GLN A 232 -9.95 2.41 -11.60
N SER A 233 -9.83 3.45 -12.41
CA SER A 233 -10.12 3.41 -13.86
C SER A 233 -8.86 3.17 -14.71
N LEU A 234 -7.68 3.41 -14.15
CA LEU A 234 -6.39 3.25 -14.79
C LEU A 234 -5.37 2.68 -13.81
N LEU A 235 -4.62 1.67 -14.24
CA LEU A 235 -3.52 1.07 -13.49
C LEU A 235 -2.29 0.85 -14.37
N PHE A 236 -1.13 0.76 -13.73
CA PHE A 236 0.13 0.45 -14.39
C PHE A 236 0.51 -1.02 -14.21
N VAL A 237 1.03 -1.62 -15.27
CA VAL A 237 1.39 -3.03 -15.35
C VAL A 237 2.88 -3.17 -15.62
N VAL A 238 3.57 -3.85 -14.71
CA VAL A 238 4.96 -4.26 -14.88
C VAL A 238 5.04 -5.66 -15.49
N ASP A 239 6.07 -5.93 -16.27
CA ASP A 239 6.34 -7.23 -16.90
C ASP A 239 7.06 -8.22 -15.95
N ASP A 240 7.73 -7.67 -14.94
CA ASP A 240 8.43 -8.39 -13.89
C ASP A 240 8.40 -7.53 -12.62
N VAL A 241 7.89 -8.06 -11.51
CA VAL A 241 7.79 -7.29 -10.25
C VAL A 241 9.17 -6.83 -9.76
N GLU A 242 10.25 -7.57 -10.07
CA GLU A 242 11.60 -7.13 -9.70
C GLU A 242 12.05 -5.89 -10.48
N ARG A 243 11.41 -5.54 -11.60
CA ARG A 243 11.66 -4.26 -12.28
C ARG A 243 11.28 -3.08 -11.40
N VAL A 244 10.24 -3.22 -10.57
CA VAL A 244 9.89 -2.23 -9.52
C VAL A 244 11.05 -2.13 -8.53
N PHE A 245 11.65 -3.24 -8.12
CA PHE A 245 12.74 -3.21 -7.13
C PHE A 245 13.98 -2.52 -7.70
N ARG A 246 14.30 -2.81 -8.97
CA ARG A 246 15.44 -2.24 -9.69
C ARG A 246 15.28 -0.74 -9.95
N SER A 247 14.05 -0.24 -10.05
CA SER A 247 13.77 1.18 -10.30
C SER A 247 13.97 2.06 -9.06
N ALA A 248 14.26 1.49 -7.89
CA ALA A 248 14.61 2.23 -6.67
C ALA A 248 15.72 3.27 -6.90
N LYS A 249 16.72 2.94 -7.71
CA LYS A 249 17.83 3.84 -8.07
C LYS A 249 17.40 5.02 -8.97
N ASP A 250 16.28 4.87 -9.65
CA ASP A 250 15.74 5.82 -10.64
C ASP A 250 14.64 6.72 -10.02
N ILE A 251 14.16 6.44 -8.80
CA ILE A 251 13.11 7.24 -8.14
C ILE A 251 13.47 8.74 -8.10
N LYS A 252 14.73 9.07 -7.82
CA LYS A 252 15.20 10.46 -7.69
C LYS A 252 15.19 11.22 -9.02
N THR A 253 15.29 10.53 -10.16
CA THR A 253 15.30 11.19 -11.47
C THR A 253 13.95 11.83 -11.78
N VAL A 254 12.88 11.33 -11.17
CA VAL A 254 11.51 11.84 -11.36
C VAL A 254 11.30 13.20 -10.69
N ALA A 255 12.07 13.54 -9.65
CA ALA A 255 12.03 14.87 -9.02
C ALA A 255 12.84 15.93 -9.77
N GLU A 256 13.79 15.52 -10.61
CA GLU A 256 14.71 16.44 -11.28
C GLU A 256 14.13 17.01 -12.59
N GLU A 257 13.06 16.39 -13.11
CA GLU A 257 12.41 16.80 -14.35
C GLU A 257 11.34 17.88 -14.10
N ARG A 258 11.69 19.11 -14.48
CA ARG A 258 10.85 20.31 -14.45
C ARG A 258 9.85 20.34 -15.61
#